data_AF-A0A1M3HS61-F1
#
_entry.id   AF-A0A1M3HS61-F1
#
_cell.length_a   1.000
_cell.length_b   1.000
_cell.length_c   1.000
_cell.angle_alpha   90.00
_cell.angle_beta   90.00
_cell.angle_gamma   90.00
#
_symmetry.space_group_name_H-M   'P 1'
#
loop_
_entity.id
_entity.type
_entity.pdbx_description
1 polymer ?
#
loop_
_entity_poly.entity_id
_entity_poly.type
_entity_poly.pdbx_seq_one_letter_code
_entity_poly.pdbx_strand_id
1 'polypeptide(L)'
;GLGMWPDKTREALPVMPKGRYAIMMRHMPRVGTMGLDMMLRTCTIQVNLDYGSEADMVKKFRTSLALQPLATALFANSPFTEGKPNGFLSYRSHIWSDTDPQRTGMLPFVFDDGFGYERYVDYMLDVPMYFVFRDGKYIDAAGQSFRDFLKGELPALPGELPTESDWQDHLSTAFPEVRLKSFLEMRGADGGPWGRICALPALWVGLLYDQTALDAAWDVVKDWTMEEREALRNAVPKLALDAPIPGGRKLKDIAREVLDIARSGLSARAKLNEAGDNETGYLGELFDIAESGTVPAQRLLDLYNGPWGGDITRVYEESF
;
A
#
# COMPACT_ATOMS: atom_id res chain seq x y z
N GLY A 1 4.86 13.76 9.16
CA GLY A 1 3.88 12.67 8.97
C GLY A 1 4.53 11.32 9.21
N LEU A 2 3.78 10.35 9.77
CA LEU A 2 4.26 8.99 10.10
C LEU A 2 3.33 7.91 9.53
N GLY A 3 3.79 6.66 9.47
CA GLY A 3 2.97 5.51 9.06
C GLY A 3 1.96 5.05 10.12
N MET A 4 2.28 5.29 11.39
CA MET A 4 1.42 4.97 12.53
C MET A 4 1.49 6.08 13.58
N TRP A 5 0.39 6.29 14.29
CA TRP A 5 0.36 7.17 15.46
C TRP A 5 1.30 6.65 16.55
N PRO A 6 2.33 7.41 16.97
CA PRO A 6 3.47 6.86 17.70
C PRO A 6 3.24 6.71 19.21
N ASP A 7 2.41 7.56 19.83
CA ASP A 7 2.31 7.71 21.30
C ASP A 7 0.92 7.46 21.90
N LYS A 8 -0.13 7.23 21.08
CA LYS A 8 -1.50 7.03 21.57
C LYS A 8 -1.92 5.57 21.53
N THR A 9 -2.66 5.17 22.57
CA THR A 9 -3.39 3.89 22.57
C THR A 9 -4.56 3.97 21.58
N ARG A 10 -5.07 2.81 21.17
CA ARG A 10 -6.22 2.72 20.26
C ARG A 10 -7.46 3.39 20.86
N GLU A 11 -7.69 3.24 22.16
CA GLU A 11 -8.87 3.75 22.88
C GLU A 11 -8.86 5.27 23.05
N ALA A 12 -7.68 5.89 23.00
CA ALA A 12 -7.52 7.33 23.13
C ALA A 12 -7.91 8.10 21.85
N LEU A 13 -8.07 7.41 20.72
CA LEU A 13 -8.30 8.04 19.43
C LEU A 13 -9.80 8.20 19.13
N PRO A 14 -10.22 9.37 18.64
CA PRO A 14 -11.61 9.62 18.31
C PRO A 14 -12.03 8.82 17.08
N VAL A 15 -13.24 8.27 17.12
CA VAL A 15 -13.87 7.63 15.97
C VAL A 15 -14.68 8.66 15.20
N MET A 16 -14.43 8.79 13.90
CA MET A 16 -15.22 9.69 13.05
C MET A 16 -16.66 9.16 12.91
N PRO A 17 -17.69 10.02 13.03
CA PRO A 17 -19.10 9.60 13.06
C PRO A 17 -19.63 9.24 11.66
N LYS A 18 -19.06 8.20 11.04
CA LYS A 18 -19.44 7.70 9.71
C LYS A 18 -20.01 6.29 9.83
N GLY A 19 -21.23 6.06 9.32
CA GLY A 19 -21.93 4.78 9.44
C GLY A 19 -21.12 3.56 8.96
N ARG A 20 -20.41 3.69 7.83
CA ARG A 20 -19.53 2.64 7.32
C ARG A 20 -18.43 2.21 8.31
N TYR A 21 -17.91 3.14 9.12
CA TYR A 21 -16.88 2.82 10.10
C TYR A 21 -17.45 2.02 11.27
N ALA A 22 -18.68 2.28 11.69
CA ALA A 22 -19.33 1.47 12.72
C ALA A 22 -19.48 0.00 12.29
N ILE A 23 -19.81 -0.25 11.01
CA ILE A 23 -19.89 -1.61 10.45
C ILE A 23 -18.50 -2.26 10.44
N MET A 24 -17.50 -1.59 9.87
CA MET A 24 -16.14 -2.11 9.79
C MET A 24 -15.54 -2.38 11.18
N MET A 25 -15.74 -1.50 12.16
CA MET A 25 -15.23 -1.69 13.53
C MET A 25 -15.82 -2.93 14.23
N ARG A 26 -17.07 -3.30 13.94
CA ARG A 26 -17.65 -4.57 14.42
C ARG A 26 -17.14 -5.77 13.63
N HIS A 27 -16.77 -5.58 12.38
CA HIS A 27 -16.29 -6.66 11.52
C HIS A 27 -14.84 -7.03 11.81
N MET A 28 -13.92 -6.06 11.92
CA MET A 28 -12.48 -6.30 12.02
C MET A 28 -12.07 -7.35 13.08
N PRO A 29 -12.61 -7.34 14.32
CA PRO A 29 -12.25 -8.34 15.33
C PRO A 29 -12.63 -9.79 14.97
N ARG A 30 -13.47 -10.00 13.96
CA ARG A 30 -13.87 -11.34 13.49
C ARG A 30 -12.91 -11.93 12.46
N VAL A 31 -12.03 -11.12 11.87
CA VAL A 31 -11.19 -11.49 10.71
C VAL A 31 -9.70 -11.25 10.92
N GLY A 32 -9.30 -10.51 11.96
CA GLY A 32 -7.90 -10.27 12.32
C GLY A 32 -7.78 -9.50 13.64
N THR A 33 -6.58 -9.41 14.19
CA THR A 33 -6.35 -8.71 15.48
C THR A 33 -5.94 -7.25 15.31
N MET A 34 -5.46 -6.87 14.12
CA MET A 34 -4.88 -5.55 13.84
C MET A 34 -5.77 -4.65 12.99
N GLY A 35 -6.92 -5.13 12.49
CA GLY A 35 -7.79 -4.35 11.61
C GLY A 35 -8.31 -3.04 12.24
N LEU A 36 -8.49 -2.99 13.57
CA LEU A 36 -8.83 -1.73 14.24
C LEU A 36 -7.66 -0.74 14.30
N ASP A 37 -6.43 -1.22 14.38
CA ASP A 37 -5.24 -0.35 14.29
C ASP A 37 -5.05 0.20 12.90
N MET A 38 -5.30 -0.62 11.86
CA MET A 38 -5.35 -0.15 10.49
C MET A 38 -6.31 1.04 10.38
N MET A 39 -7.53 0.90 10.91
CA MET A 39 -8.57 1.92 10.81
C MET A 39 -8.26 3.21 11.57
N LEU A 40 -7.67 3.10 12.76
CA LEU A 40 -7.57 4.23 13.71
C LEU A 40 -6.18 4.81 13.85
N ARG A 41 -5.13 4.00 13.65
CA ARG A 41 -3.74 4.35 13.99
C ARG A 41 -2.84 4.51 12.78
N THR A 42 -3.24 4.16 11.56
CA THR A 42 -2.33 4.20 10.40
C THR A 42 -2.59 5.35 9.44
N CYS A 43 -1.51 5.82 8.81
CA CYS A 43 -1.53 6.83 7.75
C CYS A 43 -0.67 6.37 6.57
N THR A 44 -1.06 6.72 5.36
CA THR A 44 -0.42 6.26 4.11
C THR A 44 -0.33 7.41 3.12
N ILE A 45 0.66 7.33 2.23
CA ILE A 45 0.65 8.07 0.96
C ILE A 45 0.36 7.02 -0.11
N GLN A 46 -0.51 7.34 -1.07
CA GLN A 46 -0.86 6.46 -2.17
C GLN A 46 -0.87 7.25 -3.47
N VAL A 47 -0.66 6.55 -4.58
CA VAL A 47 -0.79 7.12 -5.93
C VAL A 47 -1.73 6.25 -6.75
N ASN A 48 -2.60 6.91 -7.52
CA ASN A 48 -3.53 6.29 -8.46
C ASN A 48 -3.01 6.53 -9.86
N LEU A 49 -2.86 5.46 -10.64
CA LEU A 49 -2.30 5.49 -11.99
C LEU A 49 -3.18 4.72 -12.97
N ASP A 50 -3.38 5.31 -14.14
CA ASP A 50 -4.18 4.79 -15.23
C ASP A 50 -3.42 3.70 -16.02
N TYR A 51 -4.19 2.92 -16.77
CA TYR A 51 -3.71 1.96 -17.75
C TYR A 51 -4.48 2.13 -19.07
N GLY A 52 -3.80 1.87 -20.19
CA GLY A 52 -4.33 2.10 -21.53
C GLY A 52 -5.05 0.91 -22.15
N SER A 53 -4.84 -0.30 -21.61
CA SER A 53 -5.46 -1.55 -22.09
C SER A 53 -5.40 -2.62 -21.00
N GLU A 54 -6.06 -3.76 -21.22
CA GLU A 54 -5.93 -4.91 -20.31
C GLU A 54 -4.49 -5.43 -20.23
N ALA A 55 -3.79 -5.53 -21.36
CA ALA A 55 -2.39 -5.97 -21.38
C ALA A 55 -1.46 -5.01 -20.62
N ASP A 56 -1.68 -3.69 -20.77
CA ASP A 56 -0.97 -2.67 -20.01
C ASP A 56 -1.28 -2.76 -18.50
N MET A 57 -2.56 -2.94 -18.16
CA MET A 57 -3.00 -3.18 -16.78
C MET A 57 -2.28 -4.37 -16.16
N VAL A 58 -2.28 -5.53 -16.84
CA VAL A 58 -1.63 -6.76 -16.36
C VAL A 58 -0.15 -6.53 -16.10
N LYS A 59 0.56 -5.89 -17.04
CA LYS A 59 1.99 -5.61 -16.89
C LYS A 59 2.27 -4.67 -15.72
N LYS A 60 1.54 -3.55 -15.64
CA LYS A 60 1.68 -2.59 -14.54
C LYS A 60 1.34 -3.22 -13.19
N PHE A 61 0.31 -4.06 -13.12
CA PHE A 61 -0.12 -4.71 -11.89
C PHE A 61 0.94 -5.72 -11.39
N ARG A 62 1.47 -6.57 -12.28
CA ARG A 62 2.55 -7.51 -11.94
C ARG A 62 3.83 -6.78 -11.48
N THR A 63 4.29 -5.79 -12.24
CA THR A 63 5.47 -5.01 -11.90
C THR A 63 5.30 -4.25 -10.58
N SER A 64 4.14 -3.63 -10.36
CA SER A 64 3.91 -2.89 -9.12
C SER A 64 3.76 -3.79 -7.90
N LEU A 65 3.01 -4.90 -7.97
CA LEU A 65 2.94 -5.86 -6.86
C LEU A 65 4.33 -6.39 -6.49
N ALA A 66 5.13 -6.73 -7.50
CA ALA A 66 6.51 -7.20 -7.32
C ALA A 66 7.39 -6.21 -6.55
N LEU A 67 7.31 -4.92 -6.92
CA LEU A 67 8.12 -3.85 -6.37
C LEU A 67 7.48 -3.16 -5.16
N GLN A 68 6.24 -3.51 -4.81
CA GLN A 68 5.54 -2.89 -3.67
C GLN A 68 6.33 -3.02 -2.35
N PRO A 69 6.97 -4.17 -2.05
CA PRO A 69 7.82 -4.28 -0.86
C PRO A 69 9.05 -3.34 -0.89
N LEU A 70 9.62 -3.02 -2.06
CA LEU A 70 10.69 -2.02 -2.16
C LEU A 70 10.15 -0.63 -1.82
N ALA A 71 8.95 -0.26 -2.31
CA ALA A 71 8.31 0.98 -1.91
C ALA A 71 7.99 1.01 -0.41
N THR A 72 7.53 -0.10 0.19
CA THR A 72 7.35 -0.17 1.65
C THR A 72 8.67 0.03 2.39
N ALA A 73 9.78 -0.56 1.92
CA ALA A 73 11.09 -0.39 2.53
C ALA A 73 11.60 1.05 2.47
N LEU A 74 11.59 1.67 1.27
CA LEU A 74 12.03 3.06 1.05
C LEU A 74 11.23 4.06 1.89
N PHE A 75 9.95 3.77 2.12
CA PHE A 75 9.04 4.65 2.86
C PHE A 75 8.82 4.24 4.31
N ALA A 76 9.49 3.21 4.83
CA ALA A 76 9.26 2.68 6.18
C ALA A 76 9.43 3.76 7.26
N ASN A 77 8.34 4.07 8.00
CA ASN A 77 8.26 5.27 8.83
C ASN A 77 7.29 5.10 10.03
N SER A 78 7.26 3.92 10.64
CA SER A 78 6.39 3.64 11.79
C SER A 78 7.03 2.71 12.85
N PRO A 79 8.16 3.10 13.46
CA PRO A 79 8.89 2.24 14.41
C PRO A 79 8.41 2.30 15.86
N PHE A 80 7.39 3.11 16.16
CA PHE A 80 6.90 3.31 17.53
C PHE A 80 5.43 2.92 17.70
N THR A 81 5.12 2.41 18.88
CA THR A 81 3.75 2.17 19.34
C THR A 81 3.67 2.55 20.81
N GLU A 82 2.70 3.40 21.17
CA GLU A 82 2.44 3.83 22.56
C GLU A 82 3.71 4.36 23.27
N GLY A 83 4.52 5.09 22.48
CA GLY A 83 5.70 5.82 22.92
C GLY A 83 6.98 4.99 23.02
N LYS A 84 6.98 3.73 22.56
CA LYS A 84 8.14 2.85 22.61
C LYS A 84 8.45 2.22 21.24
N PRO A 85 9.72 1.85 20.97
CA PRO A 85 10.08 1.05 19.81
C PRO A 85 9.28 -0.26 19.79
N ASN A 86 8.67 -0.57 18.64
CA ASN A 86 7.80 -1.75 18.48
C ASN A 86 8.50 -2.95 17.81
N GLY A 87 9.77 -2.80 17.42
CA GLY A 87 10.57 -3.84 16.78
C GLY A 87 10.40 -3.97 15.26
N PHE A 88 9.69 -3.02 14.63
CA PHE A 88 9.50 -2.93 13.19
C PHE A 88 10.02 -1.59 12.65
N LEU A 89 10.24 -1.53 11.34
CA LEU A 89 10.55 -0.29 10.61
C LEU A 89 9.29 0.27 9.94
N SER A 90 8.41 -0.60 9.44
CA SER A 90 7.04 -0.26 9.06
C SER A 90 6.06 -1.15 9.84
N TYR A 91 5.68 -0.73 11.03
CA TYR A 91 4.62 -1.41 11.79
C TYR A 91 3.27 -1.28 11.09
N ARG A 92 3.04 -0.20 10.34
CA ARG A 92 1.87 -0.05 9.48
C ARG A 92 1.76 -1.20 8.47
N SER A 93 2.85 -1.54 7.77
CA SER A 93 2.80 -2.64 6.81
C SER A 93 2.55 -3.98 7.52
N HIS A 94 3.13 -4.19 8.70
CA HIS A 94 2.83 -5.36 9.52
C HIS A 94 1.34 -5.45 9.91
N ILE A 95 0.71 -4.34 10.29
CA ILE A 95 -0.74 -4.29 10.60
C ILE A 95 -1.60 -4.87 9.46
N TRP A 96 -1.22 -4.62 8.20
CA TRP A 96 -1.94 -5.14 7.03
C TRP A 96 -1.81 -6.66 6.84
N SER A 97 -0.87 -7.33 7.51
CA SER A 97 -0.74 -8.79 7.50
C SER A 97 -1.79 -9.51 8.36
N ASP A 98 -2.36 -8.83 9.36
CA ASP A 98 -3.38 -9.39 10.27
C ASP A 98 -4.61 -8.45 10.39
N THR A 99 -5.00 -7.85 9.26
CA THR A 99 -6.20 -7.03 9.16
C THR A 99 -7.42 -7.84 8.73
N ASP A 100 -7.39 -8.46 7.54
CA ASP A 100 -8.42 -9.37 7.03
C ASP A 100 -7.85 -10.13 5.83
N PRO A 101 -7.58 -11.45 5.95
CA PRO A 101 -6.92 -12.22 4.90
C PRO A 101 -7.74 -12.35 3.60
N GLN A 102 -9.05 -12.06 3.62
CA GLN A 102 -9.89 -12.18 2.43
C GLN A 102 -9.74 -10.99 1.47
N ARG A 103 -9.13 -9.89 1.93
CA ARG A 103 -9.08 -8.63 1.18
C ARG A 103 -7.70 -7.96 1.16
N THR A 104 -6.67 -8.58 1.72
CA THR A 104 -5.30 -8.03 1.75
C THR A 104 -4.31 -8.95 1.05
N GLY A 105 -3.06 -8.51 0.96
CA GLY A 105 -1.94 -9.34 0.49
C GLY A 105 -1.52 -9.09 -0.96
N MET A 106 -0.71 -10.01 -1.47
CA MET A 106 0.01 -9.89 -2.75
C MET A 106 -0.75 -10.40 -3.97
N LEU A 107 -1.97 -10.92 -3.79
CA LEU A 107 -2.83 -11.45 -4.85
C LEU A 107 -2.10 -12.40 -5.82
N PRO A 108 -1.68 -13.61 -5.38
CA PRO A 108 -0.93 -14.56 -6.20
C PRO A 108 -1.43 -14.76 -7.63
N PHE A 109 -2.77 -14.82 -7.80
CA PHE A 109 -3.42 -15.05 -9.09
C PHE A 109 -3.14 -13.96 -10.15
N VAL A 110 -2.59 -12.81 -9.78
CA VAL A 110 -2.17 -11.77 -10.73
C VAL A 110 -0.97 -12.24 -11.58
N PHE A 111 -0.19 -13.19 -11.06
CA PHE A 111 0.97 -13.76 -11.75
C PHE A 111 0.64 -14.99 -12.59
N ASP A 112 -0.57 -15.53 -12.49
CA ASP A 112 -1.02 -16.69 -13.27
C ASP A 112 -1.13 -16.34 -14.76
N ASP A 113 -0.85 -17.32 -15.62
CA ASP A 113 -1.11 -17.21 -17.05
C ASP A 113 -2.61 -16.97 -17.31
N GLY A 114 -2.91 -16.02 -18.19
CA GLY A 114 -4.31 -15.64 -18.50
C GLY A 114 -4.96 -14.69 -17.50
N PHE A 115 -4.22 -14.17 -16.50
CA PHE A 115 -4.74 -13.09 -15.65
C PHE A 115 -5.21 -11.87 -16.49
N GLY A 116 -6.36 -11.33 -16.13
CA GLY A 116 -7.03 -10.18 -16.76
C GLY A 116 -8.16 -9.65 -15.88
N TYR A 117 -9.03 -8.80 -16.45
CA TYR A 117 -10.15 -8.19 -15.73
C TYR A 117 -11.12 -9.23 -15.17
N GLU A 118 -11.46 -10.25 -15.95
CA GLU A 118 -12.42 -11.30 -15.55
C GLU A 118 -11.96 -12.02 -14.27
N ARG A 119 -10.68 -12.40 -14.21
CA ARG A 119 -10.11 -13.05 -13.02
C ARG A 119 -10.14 -12.14 -11.78
N TYR A 120 -9.93 -10.82 -11.96
CA TYR A 120 -10.03 -9.85 -10.88
C TYR A 120 -11.48 -9.63 -10.43
N VAL A 121 -12.44 -9.63 -11.36
CA VAL A 121 -13.88 -9.60 -11.05
C VAL A 121 -14.24 -10.81 -10.21
N ASP A 122 -13.80 -12.02 -10.58
CA ASP A 122 -14.04 -13.22 -9.78
C ASP A 122 -13.50 -13.11 -8.36
N TYR A 123 -12.27 -12.61 -8.20
CA TYR A 123 -11.70 -12.32 -6.89
C TYR A 123 -12.62 -11.38 -6.09
N MET A 124 -13.04 -10.26 -6.69
CA MET A 124 -13.88 -9.28 -6.02
C MET A 124 -15.28 -9.83 -5.69
N LEU A 125 -15.83 -10.72 -6.50
CA LEU A 125 -17.09 -11.42 -6.20
C LEU A 125 -16.97 -12.35 -4.99
N ASP A 126 -15.78 -12.90 -4.74
CA ASP A 126 -15.49 -13.78 -3.60
C ASP A 126 -15.10 -13.00 -2.33
N VAL A 127 -14.64 -11.75 -2.45
CA VAL A 127 -14.41 -10.86 -1.28
C VAL A 127 -15.75 -10.61 -0.58
N PRO A 128 -15.88 -10.88 0.74
CA PRO A 128 -17.12 -10.58 1.45
C PRO A 128 -17.39 -9.07 1.50
N MET A 129 -18.66 -8.71 1.36
CA MET A 129 -19.11 -7.32 1.42
C MET A 129 -18.91 -6.73 2.83
N TYR A 130 -18.89 -5.40 2.91
CA TYR A 130 -19.07 -4.68 4.18
C TYR A 130 -20.47 -4.10 4.33
N PHE A 131 -20.95 -3.41 3.31
CA PHE A 131 -22.19 -2.67 3.39
C PHE A 131 -22.85 -2.54 2.02
N VAL A 132 -24.11 -2.14 2.04
CA VAL A 132 -24.81 -1.56 0.87
C VAL A 132 -25.24 -0.15 1.25
N PHE A 133 -25.10 0.81 0.34
CA PHE A 133 -25.59 2.17 0.56
C PHE A 133 -26.94 2.37 -0.13
N ARG A 134 -27.97 2.69 0.65
CA ARG A 134 -29.34 2.94 0.17
C ARG A 134 -29.97 4.08 0.94
N ASP A 135 -30.61 5.01 0.24
CA ASP A 135 -31.39 6.12 0.82
C ASP A 135 -30.66 6.87 1.96
N GLY A 136 -29.37 7.15 1.76
CA GLY A 136 -28.55 7.88 2.74
C GLY A 136 -28.04 7.02 3.91
N LYS A 137 -28.26 5.71 3.90
CA LYS A 137 -27.90 4.79 4.99
C LYS A 137 -26.95 3.71 4.54
N TYR A 138 -26.03 3.35 5.43
CA TYR A 138 -25.18 2.16 5.30
C TYR A 138 -25.89 0.97 5.94
N ILE A 139 -26.29 0.01 5.12
CA ILE A 139 -26.89 -1.26 5.53
C ILE A 139 -25.76 -2.26 5.77
N ASP A 140 -25.76 -2.91 6.93
CA ASP A 140 -24.72 -3.87 7.32
C ASP A 140 -24.85 -5.18 6.51
N ALA A 141 -23.91 -5.40 5.60
CA ALA A 141 -23.77 -6.61 4.81
C ALA A 141 -22.44 -7.32 5.13
N ALA A 142 -21.86 -7.06 6.32
CA ALA A 142 -20.50 -7.46 6.63
C ALA A 142 -20.33 -8.97 6.75
N GLY A 143 -19.62 -9.56 5.78
CA GLY A 143 -19.43 -11.01 5.65
C GLY A 143 -20.42 -11.69 4.70
N GLN A 144 -21.30 -10.93 4.03
CA GLN A 144 -22.23 -11.46 3.03
C GLN A 144 -21.63 -11.45 1.62
N SER A 145 -22.23 -12.19 0.70
CA SER A 145 -21.71 -12.48 -0.64
C SER A 145 -22.22 -11.50 -1.70
N PHE A 146 -21.31 -10.91 -2.47
CA PHE A 146 -21.70 -10.11 -3.64
C PHE A 146 -22.30 -11.00 -4.75
N ARG A 147 -21.90 -12.28 -4.83
CA ARG A 147 -22.50 -13.26 -5.77
C ARG A 147 -23.97 -13.53 -5.45
N ASP A 148 -24.35 -13.52 -4.16
CA ASP A 148 -25.75 -13.67 -3.76
C ASP A 148 -26.52 -12.39 -4.06
N PHE A 149 -25.87 -11.23 -3.91
CA PHE A 149 -26.46 -9.96 -4.31
C PHE A 149 -26.81 -9.92 -5.79
N LEU A 150 -25.92 -10.38 -6.68
CA LEU A 150 -26.18 -10.51 -8.12
C LEU A 150 -27.41 -11.36 -8.47
N LYS A 151 -27.88 -12.21 -7.55
CA LYS A 151 -29.07 -13.06 -7.73
C LYS A 151 -30.31 -12.53 -7.00
N GLY A 152 -30.21 -11.41 -6.28
CA GLY A 152 -31.28 -10.91 -5.41
C GLY A 152 -31.42 -11.68 -4.09
N GLU A 153 -30.38 -12.45 -3.71
CA GLU A 153 -30.38 -13.36 -2.57
C GLU A 153 -29.59 -12.79 -1.38
N LEU A 154 -29.18 -11.52 -1.42
CA LEU A 154 -28.43 -10.87 -0.32
C LEU A 154 -29.29 -10.75 0.95
N PRO A 155 -28.92 -11.38 2.08
CA PRO A 155 -29.74 -11.33 3.29
C PRO A 155 -29.97 -9.92 3.86
N ALA A 156 -28.98 -9.03 3.72
CA ALA A 156 -29.08 -7.63 4.14
C ALA A 156 -30.09 -6.82 3.31
N LEU A 157 -30.38 -7.26 2.08
CA LEU A 157 -31.27 -6.56 1.16
C LEU A 157 -32.01 -7.56 0.24
N PRO A 158 -32.98 -8.32 0.77
CA PRO A 158 -33.61 -9.42 0.04
C PRO A 158 -34.40 -8.95 -1.18
N GLY A 159 -34.22 -9.64 -2.32
CA GLY A 159 -34.93 -9.37 -3.57
C GLY A 159 -34.38 -8.22 -4.43
N GLU A 160 -33.42 -7.46 -3.92
CA GLU A 160 -32.78 -6.34 -4.62
C GLU A 160 -31.55 -6.80 -5.39
N LEU A 161 -31.33 -6.22 -6.57
CA LEU A 161 -30.13 -6.46 -7.39
C LEU A 161 -29.11 -5.33 -7.20
N PRO A 162 -27.80 -5.59 -7.35
CA PRO A 162 -26.78 -4.57 -7.23
C PRO A 162 -26.87 -3.56 -8.37
N THR A 163 -26.58 -2.30 -8.05
CA THR A 163 -26.35 -1.23 -9.02
C THR A 163 -24.85 -1.10 -9.32
N GLU A 164 -24.49 -0.28 -10.31
CA GLU A 164 -23.10 0.06 -10.57
C GLU A 164 -22.43 0.73 -9.35
N SER A 165 -23.16 1.55 -8.59
CA SER A 165 -22.62 2.18 -7.38
C SER A 165 -22.29 1.15 -6.30
N ASP A 166 -23.06 0.06 -6.18
CA ASP A 166 -22.73 -1.02 -5.22
C ASP A 166 -21.45 -1.73 -5.60
N TRP A 167 -21.24 -1.94 -6.90
CA TRP A 167 -19.99 -2.53 -7.38
C TRP A 167 -18.80 -1.62 -7.11
N GLN A 168 -18.93 -0.32 -7.38
CA GLN A 168 -17.88 0.67 -7.09
C GLN A 168 -17.57 0.75 -5.60
N ASP A 169 -18.60 0.74 -4.74
CA ASP A 169 -18.45 0.68 -3.29
C ASP A 169 -17.74 -0.60 -2.87
N HIS A 170 -18.13 -1.76 -3.40
CA HIS A 170 -17.53 -3.06 -3.08
C HIS A 170 -16.06 -3.15 -3.48
N LEU A 171 -15.69 -2.71 -4.69
CA LEU A 171 -14.32 -2.56 -5.16
C LEU A 171 -13.46 -1.70 -4.21
N SER A 172 -14.07 -0.69 -3.58
CA SER A 172 -13.38 0.18 -2.62
C SER A 172 -13.07 -0.49 -1.28
N THR A 173 -13.62 -1.68 -1.03
CA THR A 173 -13.44 -2.44 0.22
C THR A 173 -12.36 -3.52 0.14
N ALA A 174 -11.79 -3.82 -1.02
CA ALA A 174 -10.57 -4.62 -1.10
C ALA A 174 -9.35 -3.76 -0.74
N PHE A 175 -8.37 -4.32 -0.05
CA PHE A 175 -7.15 -3.64 0.41
C PHE A 175 -5.85 -4.42 0.16
N PRO A 176 -5.61 -4.96 -1.05
CA PRO A 176 -4.33 -5.58 -1.41
C PRO A 176 -3.18 -4.56 -1.40
N GLU A 177 -1.94 -5.05 -1.58
CA GLU A 177 -0.74 -4.21 -1.69
C GLU A 177 -0.78 -3.28 -2.93
N VAL A 178 -1.40 -3.75 -4.03
CA VAL A 178 -1.81 -2.94 -5.19
C VAL A 178 -3.25 -3.27 -5.51
N ARG A 179 -4.09 -2.26 -5.70
CA ARG A 179 -5.53 -2.43 -5.96
C ARG A 179 -5.91 -2.01 -7.36
N LEU A 180 -6.76 -2.81 -8.01
CA LEU A 180 -7.34 -2.50 -9.31
C LEU A 180 -8.78 -1.97 -9.13
N LYS A 181 -9.04 -0.81 -9.72
CA LYS A 181 -10.37 -0.23 -9.98
C LYS A 181 -10.42 0.16 -11.45
N SER A 182 -10.93 1.35 -11.80
CA SER A 182 -10.69 1.99 -13.10
C SER A 182 -9.25 2.55 -13.24
N PHE A 183 -8.41 2.35 -12.23
CA PHE A 183 -7.01 2.72 -12.12
C PHE A 183 -6.32 1.73 -11.16
N LEU A 184 -4.99 1.68 -11.19
CA LEU A 184 -4.18 0.97 -10.19
C LEU A 184 -3.81 1.91 -9.04
N GLU A 185 -3.93 1.44 -7.81
CA GLU A 185 -3.58 2.19 -6.60
C GLU A 185 -2.43 1.49 -5.87
N MET A 186 -1.32 2.21 -5.67
CA MET A 186 -0.13 1.71 -4.97
C MET A 186 -0.26 2.00 -3.48
N ARG A 187 -0.29 0.96 -2.63
CA ARG A 187 -0.78 1.09 -1.25
C ARG A 187 0.25 0.81 -0.17
N GLY A 188 1.45 0.38 -0.52
CA GLY A 188 2.45 -0.12 0.44
C GLY A 188 3.15 0.95 1.28
N ALA A 189 3.12 2.23 0.90
CA ALA A 189 3.93 3.28 1.54
C ALA A 189 3.31 3.87 2.82
N ASP A 190 4.15 4.05 3.84
CA ASP A 190 3.79 4.76 5.06
C ASP A 190 3.61 6.27 4.80
N GLY A 191 2.82 6.91 5.66
CA GLY A 191 2.75 8.37 5.75
C GLY A 191 4.12 9.00 6.01
N GLY A 192 4.35 10.19 5.46
CA GLY A 192 5.64 10.87 5.51
C GLY A 192 5.51 12.39 5.44
N PRO A 193 6.65 13.10 5.48
CA PRO A 193 6.73 14.52 5.22
C PRO A 193 6.55 14.85 3.73
N TRP A 194 6.53 16.14 3.41
CA TRP A 194 6.30 16.66 2.05
C TRP A 194 7.20 16.02 0.99
N GLY A 195 8.51 15.88 1.25
CA GLY A 195 9.46 15.26 0.32
C GLY A 195 9.01 13.86 -0.11
N ARG A 196 8.68 13.00 0.85
CA ARG A 196 8.12 11.66 0.60
C ARG A 196 6.74 11.69 -0.04
N ILE A 197 5.88 12.65 0.29
CA ILE A 197 4.57 12.81 -0.36
C ILE A 197 4.75 13.00 -1.88
N CYS A 198 5.71 13.82 -2.29
CA CYS A 198 6.02 14.04 -3.70
C CYS A 198 6.83 12.90 -4.34
N ALA A 199 7.69 12.23 -3.56
CA ALA A 199 8.54 11.17 -4.08
C ALA A 199 7.77 9.89 -4.45
N LEU A 200 6.71 9.53 -3.72
CA LEU A 200 5.93 8.31 -4.01
C LEU A 200 5.31 8.32 -5.42
N PRO A 201 4.54 9.36 -5.84
CA PRO A 201 4.03 9.41 -7.19
C PRO A 201 5.15 9.49 -8.21
N ALA A 202 6.25 10.22 -7.95
CA ALA A 202 7.39 10.29 -8.87
C ALA A 202 8.01 8.91 -9.13
N LEU A 203 8.18 8.09 -8.09
CA LEU A 203 8.67 6.71 -8.21
C LEU A 203 7.80 5.89 -9.16
N TRP A 204 6.49 5.81 -8.87
CA TRP A 204 5.60 4.94 -9.64
C TRP A 204 5.30 5.48 -11.04
N VAL A 205 5.21 6.80 -11.22
CA VAL A 205 5.10 7.41 -12.56
C VAL A 205 6.35 7.11 -13.39
N GLY A 206 7.53 7.25 -12.78
CA GLY A 206 8.80 6.93 -13.45
C GLY A 206 8.91 5.47 -13.88
N LEU A 207 8.41 4.55 -13.06
CA LEU A 207 8.44 3.11 -13.38
C LEU A 207 7.37 2.68 -14.38
N LEU A 208 6.18 3.30 -14.37
CA LEU A 208 5.00 2.72 -15.04
C LEU A 208 4.52 3.50 -16.28
N TYR A 209 4.89 4.77 -16.44
CA TYR A 209 4.36 5.64 -17.52
C TYR A 209 5.33 5.86 -18.69
N ASP A 210 6.47 5.17 -18.69
CA ASP A 210 7.33 4.99 -19.86
C ASP A 210 7.48 3.49 -20.12
N GLN A 211 7.30 3.05 -21.38
CA GLN A 211 7.31 1.62 -21.71
C GLN A 211 8.69 0.98 -21.50
N THR A 212 9.76 1.71 -21.81
CA THR A 212 11.13 1.19 -21.63
C THR A 212 11.44 1.02 -20.15
N ALA A 213 11.03 1.98 -19.32
CA ALA A 213 11.17 1.90 -17.88
C ALA A 213 10.33 0.77 -17.27
N LEU A 214 9.08 0.58 -17.72
CA LEU A 214 8.21 -0.51 -17.28
C LEU A 214 8.80 -1.89 -17.61
N ASP A 215 9.38 -2.03 -18.80
CA ASP A 215 10.03 -3.26 -19.24
C ASP A 215 11.27 -3.56 -18.40
N ALA A 216 12.14 -2.57 -18.20
CA ALA A 216 13.32 -2.70 -17.36
C ALA A 216 12.96 -3.00 -15.90
N ALA A 217 11.94 -2.33 -15.35
CA ALA A 217 11.47 -2.58 -13.99
C ALA A 217 10.92 -4.01 -13.82
N TRP A 218 10.21 -4.52 -14.84
CA TRP A 218 9.76 -5.91 -14.84
C TRP A 218 10.94 -6.88 -14.91
N ASP A 219 11.94 -6.60 -15.74
CA ASP A 219 13.13 -7.47 -15.89
C ASP A 219 13.91 -7.67 -14.58
N VAL A 220 13.90 -6.70 -13.68
CA VAL A 220 14.53 -6.81 -12.34
C VAL A 220 13.86 -7.89 -11.47
N VAL A 221 12.56 -8.12 -11.63
CA VAL A 221 11.72 -8.86 -10.68
C VAL A 221 10.90 -9.99 -11.30
N LYS A 222 10.96 -10.20 -12.61
CA LYS A 222 10.12 -11.17 -13.33
C LYS A 222 10.33 -12.61 -12.90
N ASP A 223 11.56 -12.96 -12.49
CA ASP A 223 11.94 -14.33 -12.16
C ASP A 223 11.66 -14.70 -10.70
N TRP A 224 11.14 -13.77 -9.88
CA TRP A 224 10.77 -14.08 -8.50
C TRP A 224 9.51 -14.95 -8.47
N THR A 225 9.60 -16.06 -7.76
CA THR A 225 8.47 -16.93 -7.44
C THR A 225 7.48 -16.23 -6.53
N MET A 226 6.25 -16.75 -6.45
CA MET A 226 5.26 -16.18 -5.54
C MET A 226 5.67 -16.35 -4.08
N GLU A 227 6.27 -17.49 -3.73
CA GLU A 227 6.78 -17.76 -2.39
C GLU A 227 7.83 -16.72 -1.97
N GLU A 228 8.73 -16.34 -2.88
CA GLU A 228 9.74 -15.31 -2.65
C GLU A 228 9.11 -13.92 -2.51
N ARG A 229 8.11 -13.58 -3.33
CA ARG A 229 7.37 -12.31 -3.22
C ARG A 229 6.64 -12.19 -1.88
N GLU A 230 6.00 -13.26 -1.42
CA GLU A 230 5.29 -13.28 -0.14
C GLU A 230 6.26 -13.26 1.04
N ALA A 231 7.37 -14.02 0.97
CA ALA A 231 8.43 -13.97 1.97
C ALA A 231 9.02 -12.55 2.10
N LEU A 232 9.23 -11.88 0.96
CA LEU A 232 9.71 -10.51 0.94
C LEU A 232 8.71 -9.54 1.58
N ARG A 233 7.42 -9.63 1.19
CA ARG A 233 6.35 -8.82 1.77
C ARG A 233 6.27 -8.96 3.30
N ASN A 234 6.51 -10.16 3.82
CA ASN A 234 6.50 -10.41 5.27
C ASN A 234 7.79 -9.98 5.99
N ALA A 235 8.94 -9.96 5.29
CA ALA A 235 10.23 -9.59 5.87
C ALA A 235 10.44 -8.06 5.93
N VAL A 236 9.98 -7.33 4.90
CA VAL A 236 10.18 -5.87 4.77
C VAL A 236 9.69 -5.05 5.96
N PRO A 237 8.53 -5.31 6.58
CA PRO A 237 8.07 -4.54 7.73
C PRO A 237 9.12 -4.43 8.85
N LYS A 238 9.92 -5.48 9.05
CA LYS A 238 10.95 -5.55 10.09
C LYS A 238 12.34 -5.15 9.59
N LEU A 239 12.69 -5.51 8.35
CA LEU A 239 14.06 -5.39 7.83
C LEU A 239 14.26 -4.26 6.82
N ALA A 240 13.17 -3.69 6.29
CA ALA A 240 13.18 -2.71 5.21
C ALA A 240 14.16 -3.09 4.08
N LEU A 241 15.16 -2.25 3.78
CA LEU A 241 16.11 -2.46 2.69
C LEU A 241 17.07 -3.65 2.93
N ASP A 242 17.20 -4.12 4.17
CA ASP A 242 17.99 -5.33 4.49
C ASP A 242 17.18 -6.62 4.32
N ALA A 243 15.91 -6.55 3.92
CA ALA A 243 15.10 -7.74 3.65
C ALA A 243 15.73 -8.59 2.53
N PRO A 244 15.77 -9.93 2.70
CA PRO A 244 16.37 -10.83 1.73
C PRO A 244 15.51 -10.91 0.46
N ILE A 245 16.18 -10.99 -0.69
CA ILE A 245 15.58 -11.26 -2.00
C ILE A 245 16.27 -12.50 -2.62
N PRO A 246 15.77 -13.05 -3.74
CA PRO A 246 16.34 -14.24 -4.36
C PRO A 246 17.84 -14.10 -4.70
N GLY A 247 18.53 -15.25 -4.74
CA GLY A 247 19.96 -15.29 -5.06
C GLY A 247 20.90 -14.84 -3.94
N GLY A 248 20.43 -14.81 -2.68
CA GLY A 248 21.24 -14.41 -1.52
C GLY A 248 21.51 -12.90 -1.42
N ARG A 249 20.77 -12.10 -2.19
CA ARG A 249 20.84 -10.63 -2.19
C ARG A 249 19.85 -10.03 -1.17
N LYS A 250 19.90 -8.71 -1.03
CA LYS A 250 18.98 -7.89 -0.24
C LYS A 250 18.28 -6.84 -1.11
N LEU A 251 17.17 -6.29 -0.65
CA LEU A 251 16.46 -5.21 -1.36
C LEU A 251 17.35 -4.01 -1.69
N LYS A 252 18.26 -3.62 -0.79
CA LYS A 252 19.21 -2.53 -1.04
C LYS A 252 20.06 -2.76 -2.30
N ASP A 253 20.31 -4.02 -2.67
CA ASP A 253 21.15 -4.37 -3.82
C ASP A 253 20.44 -4.10 -5.17
N ILE A 254 19.13 -3.84 -5.17
CA ILE A 254 18.37 -3.41 -6.36
C ILE A 254 17.77 -2.01 -6.21
N ALA A 255 17.79 -1.41 -5.02
CA ALA A 255 17.12 -0.14 -4.75
C ALA A 255 17.62 0.98 -5.68
N ARG A 256 18.94 1.08 -5.86
CA ARG A 256 19.54 2.08 -6.76
C ARG A 256 19.17 1.85 -8.22
N GLU A 257 19.24 0.60 -8.68
CA GLU A 257 18.89 0.19 -10.04
C GLU A 257 17.44 0.56 -10.38
N VAL A 258 16.49 0.24 -9.50
CA VAL A 258 15.07 0.58 -9.68
C VAL A 258 14.85 2.10 -9.68
N LEU A 259 15.54 2.86 -8.82
CA LEU A 259 15.45 4.32 -8.82
C LEU A 259 16.05 4.94 -10.09
N ASP A 260 17.13 4.38 -10.63
CA ASP A 260 17.71 4.81 -11.90
C ASP A 260 16.78 4.53 -13.09
N ILE A 261 16.03 3.42 -13.06
CA ILE A 261 14.94 3.13 -14.02
C ILE A 261 13.83 4.18 -13.89
N ALA A 262 13.35 4.45 -12.67
CA ALA A 262 12.31 5.46 -12.44
C ALA A 262 12.74 6.85 -12.93
N ARG A 263 13.98 7.25 -12.63
CA ARG A 263 14.57 8.51 -13.11
C ARG A 263 14.64 8.58 -14.63
N SER A 264 14.98 7.46 -15.28
CA SER A 264 15.00 7.37 -16.75
C SER A 264 13.59 7.56 -17.34
N GLY A 265 12.57 6.92 -16.76
CA GLY A 265 11.18 7.07 -17.21
C GLY A 265 10.63 8.49 -17.02
N LEU A 266 10.93 9.14 -15.89
CA LEU A 266 10.58 10.56 -15.69
C LEU A 266 11.30 11.48 -16.69
N SER A 267 12.56 11.19 -16.99
CA SER A 267 13.33 11.94 -17.99
C SER A 267 12.73 11.80 -19.38
N ALA A 268 12.34 10.58 -19.78
CA ALA A 268 11.72 10.29 -21.07
C ALA A 268 10.35 10.98 -21.24
N ARG A 269 9.57 11.07 -20.16
CA ARG A 269 8.28 11.81 -20.16
C ARG A 269 8.45 13.31 -20.39
N ALA A 270 9.59 13.88 -19.99
CA ALA A 270 9.97 15.27 -20.20
C ALA A 270 8.87 16.29 -19.82
N LYS A 271 8.16 16.07 -18.71
CA LYS A 271 7.23 17.06 -18.15
C LYS A 271 8.03 18.11 -17.39
N LEU A 272 8.12 19.31 -17.97
CA LEU A 272 8.93 20.39 -17.44
C LEU A 272 8.08 21.39 -16.63
N ASN A 273 8.68 21.94 -15.58
CA ASN A 273 8.16 23.13 -14.91
C ASN A 273 8.49 24.41 -15.71
N GLU A 274 8.09 25.58 -15.21
CA GLU A 274 8.36 26.87 -15.86
C GLU A 274 9.86 27.22 -15.95
N ALA A 275 10.69 26.66 -15.07
CA ALA A 275 12.14 26.86 -15.05
C ALA A 275 12.89 25.92 -16.01
N GLY A 276 12.20 24.93 -16.59
CA GLY A 276 12.79 23.94 -17.50
C GLY A 276 13.28 22.65 -16.82
N ASP A 277 13.10 22.49 -15.51
CA ASP A 277 13.44 21.25 -14.81
C ASP A 277 12.34 20.21 -15.01
N ASN A 278 12.73 18.93 -15.11
CA ASN A 278 11.79 17.82 -15.17
C ASN A 278 11.45 17.25 -13.79
N GLU A 279 10.59 16.24 -13.76
CA GLU A 279 10.07 15.58 -12.54
C GLU A 279 11.14 14.81 -11.72
N THR A 280 12.37 14.61 -12.25
CA THR A 280 13.36 13.71 -11.61
C THR A 280 13.85 14.17 -10.25
N GLY A 281 13.80 15.47 -9.96
CA GLY A 281 14.20 16.04 -8.67
C GLY A 281 13.39 15.48 -7.48
N TYR A 282 12.16 15.03 -7.72
CA TYR A 282 11.32 14.42 -6.67
C TYR A 282 11.83 13.07 -6.16
N LEU A 283 12.78 12.43 -6.86
CA LEU A 283 13.39 11.17 -6.43
C LEU A 283 14.58 11.37 -5.48
N GLY A 284 15.03 12.61 -5.23
CA GLY A 284 16.26 12.89 -4.47
C GLY A 284 16.33 12.19 -3.12
N GLU A 285 15.29 12.33 -2.28
CA GLU A 285 15.25 11.70 -0.95
C GLU A 285 15.32 10.16 -1.04
N LEU A 286 14.76 9.55 -2.08
CA LEU A 286 14.81 8.09 -2.26
C LEU A 286 16.21 7.62 -2.66
N PHE A 287 16.94 8.41 -3.45
CA PHE A 287 18.34 8.14 -3.75
C PHE A 287 19.21 8.24 -2.49
N ASP A 288 19.01 9.25 -1.65
CA ASP A 288 19.73 9.37 -0.37
C ASP A 288 19.49 8.14 0.54
N ILE A 289 18.25 7.64 0.59
CA ILE A 289 17.88 6.44 1.35
C ILE A 289 18.55 5.20 0.75
N ALA A 290 18.54 5.04 -0.58
CA ALA A 290 19.15 3.90 -1.25
C ALA A 290 20.69 3.90 -1.11
N GLU A 291 21.33 5.06 -1.16
CA GLU A 291 22.79 5.22 -1.02
C GLU A 291 23.25 5.00 0.42
N SER A 292 22.55 5.57 1.40
CA SER A 292 22.88 5.38 2.81
C SER A 292 22.49 3.99 3.34
N GLY A 293 21.48 3.36 2.74
CA GLY A 293 20.84 2.15 3.27
C GLY A 293 19.99 2.41 4.52
N THR A 294 19.84 3.67 4.95
CA THR A 294 19.15 4.04 6.18
C THR A 294 17.76 4.61 5.88
N VAL A 295 16.72 3.88 6.27
CA VAL A 295 15.32 4.27 6.06
C VAL A 295 14.83 5.25 7.13
N PRO A 296 13.73 5.99 6.89
CA PRO A 296 13.23 6.99 7.84
C PRO A 296 13.01 6.45 9.26
N ALA A 297 12.44 5.25 9.39
CA ALA A 297 12.23 4.60 10.67
C ALA A 297 13.52 4.35 11.47
N GLN A 298 14.63 4.03 10.81
CA GLN A 298 15.92 3.87 11.49
C GLN A 298 16.45 5.21 12.00
N ARG A 299 16.33 6.28 11.19
CA ARG A 299 16.70 7.64 11.64
C ARG A 299 15.89 8.08 12.87
N LEU A 300 14.59 7.78 12.87
CA LEU A 300 13.73 8.05 14.04
C LEU A 300 14.16 7.26 15.28
N LEU A 301 14.54 6.00 15.12
CA LEU A 301 15.07 5.18 16.22
C LEU A 301 16.40 5.74 16.75
N ASP A 302 17.29 6.21 15.89
CA ASP A 302 18.55 6.85 16.29
C ASP A 302 18.30 8.13 17.09
N LEU A 303 17.34 8.96 16.64
CA LEU A 303 16.94 10.18 17.35
C LEU A 303 16.34 9.86 18.73
N TYR A 304 15.44 8.86 18.79
CA TYR A 304 14.81 8.39 20.02
C TYR A 304 15.84 7.89 21.04
N ASN A 305 16.79 7.06 20.60
CA ASN A 305 17.81 6.48 21.47
C ASN A 305 18.97 7.45 21.79
N GLY A 306 19.08 8.55 21.06
CA GLY A 306 20.11 9.57 21.23
C GLY A 306 19.53 10.90 21.71
N PRO A 307 19.48 11.95 20.86
CA PRO A 307 19.10 13.31 21.26
C PRO A 307 17.77 13.45 22.00
N TRP A 308 16.77 12.61 21.72
CA TRP A 308 15.48 12.68 22.41
C TRP A 308 15.50 12.02 23.79
N GLY A 309 16.51 11.21 24.12
CA GLY A 309 16.64 10.55 25.41
C GLY A 309 15.44 9.65 25.77
N GLY A 310 14.81 9.03 24.78
CA GLY A 310 13.61 8.20 24.94
C GLY A 310 12.28 8.97 24.99
N ASP A 311 12.30 10.29 24.79
CA ASP A 311 11.08 11.11 24.71
C ASP A 311 10.49 11.11 23.29
N ILE A 312 9.47 10.28 23.08
CA ILE A 312 8.78 10.21 21.77
C ILE A 312 8.10 11.51 21.38
N THR A 313 7.74 12.39 22.33
CA THR A 313 6.96 13.60 22.01
C THR A 313 7.72 14.58 21.14
N ARG A 314 9.05 14.47 21.14
CA ARG A 314 9.97 15.19 20.23
C ARG A 314 9.68 14.94 18.75
N VAL A 315 9.07 13.81 18.39
CA VAL A 315 8.69 13.52 17.00
C VAL A 315 7.73 14.54 16.40
N TYR A 316 6.98 15.28 17.23
CA TYR A 316 6.08 16.35 16.81
C TYR A 316 6.79 17.68 16.54
N GLU A 317 8.01 17.85 17.04
CA GLU A 317 8.85 19.04 16.82
C GLU A 317 9.65 18.91 15.52
N GLU A 318 9.88 17.68 15.05
CA GLU A 318 10.62 17.41 13.83
C GLU A 318 9.85 17.81 12.57
N SER A 319 10.54 18.57 11.72
CA SER A 319 10.12 18.86 10.35
C SER A 319 11.07 18.13 9.40
N PHE A 320 10.86 16.83 9.23
CA PHE A 320 11.42 16.11 8.08
C PHE A 320 10.66 16.48 6.81
#